data_AF-A0A2E8YYG6-F1
#
_entry.id   AF-A0A2E8YYG6-F1
#
_cell.length_a   1.000
_cell.length_b   1.000
_cell.length_c   1.000
_cell.angle_alpha   90.00
_cell.angle_beta   90.00
_cell.angle_gamma   90.00
#
_symmetry.space_group_name_H-M   'P 1'
#
loop_
_entity.id
_entity.type
_entity.pdbx_description
1 polymer ?
#
loop_
_entity_poly.entity_id
_entity_poly.type
_entity_poly.pdbx_seq_one_letter_code
_entity_poly.pdbx_strand_id
1 'polypeptide(L)' 'MRFGRRHAVLLLAVAVWNVLTFGMFARNLRAAHARGEERTTAYWVAHAVLVVVNYVIAAVLGSVGFRAWRRARGGAVGGA' A
#
# COMPACT_ATOMS: atom_id res chain seq x y z
N MET A 1 11.03 -1.72 -22.10
CA MET A 1 11.45 -0.95 -20.90
C MET A 1 12.07 -1.93 -19.89
N ARG A 2 13.37 -1.83 -19.56
CA ARG A 2 13.99 -2.74 -18.58
C ARG A 2 13.60 -2.30 -17.17
N PHE A 3 12.85 -3.14 -16.45
CA PHE A 3 12.55 -2.93 -15.02
C PHE A 3 13.85 -2.99 -14.21
N GLY A 4 14.54 -1.85 -14.07
CA GLY A 4 15.76 -1.73 -13.28
C GLY A 4 15.49 -1.68 -11.77
N ARG A 5 16.51 -2.00 -10.95
CA ARG A 5 16.45 -1.98 -9.47
C ARG A 5 15.81 -0.70 -8.90
N ARG A 6 16.02 0.45 -9.55
CA ARG A 6 15.44 1.75 -9.16
C ARG A 6 13.91 1.76 -9.21
N HIS A 7 13.29 1.18 -10.24
CA HIS A 7 11.83 1.12 -10.37
C HIS A 7 11.21 0.20 -9.31
N ALA A 8 11.87 -0.91 -8.98
CA ALA A 8 11.42 -1.81 -7.92
C ALA A 8 11.43 -1.12 -6.54
N VAL A 9 12.46 -0.33 -6.25
CA VAL A 9 12.56 0.46 -5.01
C VAL A 9 11.47 1.54 -4.97
N LEU A 10 11.23 2.25 -6.07
CA LEU A 10 10.16 3.25 -6.13
C LEU A 10 8.78 2.63 -5.89
N LEU A 11 8.46 1.49 -6.51
CA LEU A 11 7.19 0.79 -6.30
C LEU A 11 7.02 0.33 -4.85
N LEU A 12 8.08 -0.18 -4.23
CA LEU A 12 8.09 -0.54 -2.80
C LEU A 12 7.90 0.68 -1.90
N ALA A 13 8.61 1.79 -2.17
CA ALA A 13 8.47 3.02 -1.41
C ALA A 13 7.05 3.60 -1.52
N VAL A 14 6.47 3.62 -2.73
CA VAL A 14 5.09 4.07 -2.95
C VAL A 14 4.11 3.15 -2.23
N ALA A 15 4.29 1.83 -2.28
CA ALA A 15 3.44 0.88 -1.56
C ALA A 15 3.48 1.11 -0.04
N VAL A 16 4.69 1.29 0.53
CA VAL A 16 4.85 1.58 1.97
C VAL A 16 4.22 2.94 2.32
N TRP A 17 4.47 3.97 1.53
CA TRP A 17 3.87 5.30 1.74
C TRP A 17 2.35 5.24 1.73
N ASN A 18 1.77 4.50 0.78
CA ASN A 18 0.34 4.29 0.66
C ASN A 18 -0.21 3.57 1.92
N VAL A 19 0.42 2.48 2.36
CA VAL A 19 0.03 1.78 3.60
C VAL A 19 0.07 2.68 4.82
N LEU A 20 1.09 3.53 4.96
CA LEU A 20 1.23 4.43 6.11
C LEU A 20 0.16 5.52 6.12
N THR A 21 -0.06 6.19 4.99
CA THR A 21 -1.06 7.27 4.86
C THR A 21 -2.48 6.74 5.04
N PHE A 22 -2.84 5.64 4.38
CA PHE A 22 -4.18 5.04 4.53
C PHE A 22 -4.38 4.36 5.87
N GLY A 23 -3.32 3.84 6.50
CA GLY A 23 -3.36 3.34 7.87
C GLY A 23 -3.65 4.44 8.89
N MET A 24 -3.02 5.61 8.75
CA MET A 24 -3.34 6.79 9.56
C MET A 24 -4.78 7.26 9.33
N PHE A 25 -5.22 7.29 8.07
CA PHE A 25 -6.58 7.67 7.71
C PHE A 25 -7.62 6.73 8.32
N ALA A 26 -7.41 5.41 8.23
CA ALA A 26 -8.25 4.40 8.83
C ALA A 26 -8.30 4.51 10.36
N ARG A 27 -7.17 4.83 11.00
CA ARG A 27 -7.13 5.12 12.46
C ARG A 27 -7.97 6.35 12.81
N ASN A 28 -7.83 7.42 12.04
CA ASN A 28 -8.57 8.66 12.29
C ASN A 28 -10.07 8.47 12.05
N LEU A 29 -10.45 7.70 11.02
CA LEU A 29 -11.84 7.34 10.74
C LEU A 29 -12.45 6.54 11.90
N ARG A 30 -11.74 5.52 12.41
CA ARG A 30 -12.19 4.77 13.59
C ARG A 30 -12.29 5.64 14.84
N ALA A 31 -11.36 6.56 15.05
CA ALA A 31 -11.40 7.50 16.17
C ALA A 31 -12.60 8.46 16.07
N ALA A 32 -12.88 9.00 14.88
CA ALA A 32 -14.05 9.84 14.62
C ALA A 32 -15.36 9.08 14.88
N HIS A 33 -15.45 7.83 14.42
CA HIS A 33 -16.61 6.99 14.68
C HIS A 33 -16.80 6.70 16.18
N ALA A 34 -15.71 6.45 16.91
CA ALA A 34 -15.74 6.23 18.36
C ALA A 34 -16.10 7.50 19.15
N ARG A 35 -15.80 8.69 18.62
CA ARG A 35 -16.20 9.98 19.19
C ARG A 35 -17.68 10.32 18.97
N GLY A 36 -18.42 9.49 18.23
CA GLY A 36 -19.84 9.71 17.96
C GLY A 36 -20.10 10.90 17.02
N GLU A 37 -19.15 11.24 16.15
CA GLU A 37 -19.31 12.33 15.18
C GLU A 37 -20.48 12.02 14.25
N GLU A 38 -21.52 12.88 14.26
CA GLU A 38 -22.69 12.69 13.40
C GLU A 38 -22.30 13.00 11.95
N ARG A 39 -22.25 11.97 11.11
CA ARG A 39 -21.98 12.08 9.67
C ARG A 39 -22.87 11.09 8.93
N THR A 40 -23.23 11.43 7.69
CA THR A 40 -24.07 10.58 6.83
C THR A 40 -23.45 9.20 6.63
N THR A 41 -24.28 8.16 6.51
CA THR A 41 -23.80 6.79 6.24
C THR A 41 -22.92 6.72 4.99
N ALA A 42 -23.26 7.51 3.96
CA ALA A 42 -22.49 7.62 2.73
C ALA A 42 -21.04 8.08 2.97
N TYR A 43 -20.81 8.99 3.93
CA TYR A 43 -19.48 9.42 4.33
C TYR A 43 -18.65 8.22 4.82
N TRP A 44 -19.19 7.42 5.74
CA TRP A 44 -18.47 6.29 6.32
C TRP A 44 -18.16 5.20 5.30
N VAL A 45 -19.14 4.88 4.45
CA VAL A 45 -19.00 3.86 3.40
C VAL A 45 -17.95 4.29 2.38
N ALA A 46 -18.02 5.53 1.88
CA ALA A 46 -17.06 6.03 0.88
C ALA A 46 -15.62 5.99 1.41
N HIS A 47 -15.40 6.44 2.64
CA HIS A 47 -14.07 6.47 3.24
C HIS A 47 -13.56 5.06 3.58
N ALA A 48 -14.42 4.14 4.02
CA ALA A 48 -14.05 2.75 4.25
C ALA A 48 -13.65 2.06 2.93
N VAL A 49 -14.44 2.22 1.87
CA VAL A 49 -14.13 1.68 0.54
C VAL A 49 -12.81 2.24 0.02
N LEU A 50 -12.60 3.55 0.16
CA LEU A 50 -11.38 4.23 -0.26
C LEU A 50 -10.13 3.69 0.46
N VAL A 51 -10.24 3.38 1.76
CA VAL A 51 -9.16 2.72 2.52
C VAL A 51 -8.90 1.30 1.99
N VAL A 52 -9.95 0.50 1.80
CA VAL A 52 -9.82 -0.90 1.33
C VAL A 52 -9.16 -0.95 -0.06
N VAL A 53 -9.64 -0.14 -1.00
CA VAL A 53 -9.10 -0.09 -2.37
C VAL A 53 -7.62 0.29 -2.37
N ASN A 54 -7.22 1.28 -1.56
CA ASN A 54 -5.82 1.66 -1.46
C ASN A 54 -4.93 0.56 -0.87
N TYR A 55 -5.40 -0.16 0.15
CA TYR A 55 -4.69 -1.33 0.66
C TYR A 55 -4.53 -2.43 -0.40
N VAL A 56 -5.55 -2.67 -1.23
CA VAL A 56 -5.46 -3.62 -2.35
C VAL A 56 -4.39 -3.17 -3.36
N ILE A 57 -4.39 -1.90 -3.75
CA ILE A 57 -3.38 -1.33 -4.66
C ILE A 57 -1.98 -1.47 -4.06
N ALA A 58 -1.80 -1.13 -2.79
CA ALA A 58 -0.52 -1.25 -2.11
C ALA A 58 -0.05 -2.71 -2.02
N ALA A 59 -0.96 -3.67 -1.78
CA ALA A 59 -0.64 -5.09 -1.79
C ALA A 59 -0.21 -5.57 -3.18
N VAL A 60 -0.88 -5.13 -4.25
CA VAL A 60 -0.50 -5.45 -5.63
C VAL A 60 0.87 -4.86 -5.97
N LEU A 61 1.09 -3.57 -5.72
CA LEU A 61 2.38 -2.91 -5.97
C LEU A 61 3.50 -3.54 -5.15
N GLY A 62 3.25 -3.80 -3.86
CA GLY A 62 4.18 -4.46 -2.96
C GLY A 62 4.53 -5.88 -3.42
N SER A 63 3.55 -6.66 -3.88
CA SER A 63 3.76 -8.00 -4.41
C SER A 63 4.61 -7.98 -5.69
N VAL A 64 4.34 -7.03 -6.60
CA VAL A 64 5.11 -6.85 -7.83
C VAL A 64 6.54 -6.41 -7.53
N GLY A 65 6.72 -5.40 -6.66
CA GLY A 65 8.03 -4.91 -6.22
C GLY A 65 8.85 -5.98 -5.50
N PHE A 66 8.21 -6.74 -4.61
CA PHE A 66 8.83 -7.86 -3.89
C PHE A 66 9.27 -8.96 -4.84
N ARG A 67 8.42 -9.34 -5.81
CA ARG A 67 8.76 -10.38 -6.80
C ARG A 67 9.90 -9.93 -7.72
N ALA A 68 9.96 -8.65 -8.10
CA ALA A 68 11.08 -8.08 -8.85
C ALA A 68 12.39 -8.09 -8.03
N TRP A 69 12.32 -7.69 -6.76
CA TRP A 69 13.47 -7.71 -5.85
C TRP A 69 14.00 -9.12 -5.57
N ARG A 70 13.10 -10.11 -5.42
CA ARG A 70 13.48 -11.52 -5.22
C ARG A 70 14.19 -12.10 -6.45
N ARG A 71 13.73 -11.79 -7.66
CA ARG A 71 14.43 -12.18 -8.91
C ARG A 71 15.80 -11.53 -9.05
N ALA A 72 15.93 -10.27 -8.64
CA ALA A 72 17.20 -9.57 -8.63
C ALA A 72 18.23 -10.17 -7.65
N ARG A 73 17.77 -10.79 -6.55
CA ARG A 73 18.65 -11.50 -5.59
C ARG A 73 18.94 -12.95 -5.97
N GLY A 74 18.01 -13.64 -6.63
CA GLY A 74 18.23 -15.01 -7.13
C GLY A 74 19.34 -15.10 -8.18
N GLY A 75 19.58 -14.03 -8.96
CA GLY A 75 20.72 -13.95 -9.89
C GLY A 75 22.08 -13.71 -9.23
N ALA A 76 22.13 -13.37 -7.94
CA ALA A 76 23.39 -13.12 -7.22
C ALA A 76 23.90 -14.35 -6.46
N VAL A 77 23.14 -15.44 -6.38
CA VAL A 77 23.50 -16.67 -5.64
C VAL A 77 23.92 -17.82 -6.58
N GLY A 78 23.79 -17.65 -7.90
CA GLY A 78 24.15 -18.66 -8.91
C GLY A 78 25.42 -18.37 -9.72
N GLY A 79 26.29 -17.47 -9.23
CA GLY A 79 27.53 -17.08 -9.88
C GLY A 79 28.68 -17.02 -8.89
N ALA A 80 29.09 -18.19 -8.40
CA ALA A 80 30.36 -18.42 -7.71
C ALA A 80 30.86 -19.80 -8.16
#